data_AF-A0A318H824-F1
#
_entry.id   AF-A0A318H824-F1
#
_cell.length_a   1.000
_cell.length_b   1.000
_cell.length_c   1.000
_cell.angle_alpha   90.00
_cell.angle_beta   90.00
_cell.angle_gamma   90.00
#
_symmetry.space_group_name_H-M   'P 1'
#
loop_
_entity.id
_entity.type
_entity.pdbx_description
1 polymer ?
#
loop_
_entity_poly.entity_id
_entity_poly.type
_entity_poly.pdbx_seq_one_letter_code
_entity_poly.pdbx_strand_id
1 'polypeptide(L)'
;MANLGVETSALVAVADELDSVAQGLRSGVSSLDNEVSSLLGSGWSGEAASAYSGVWQEWHEGAHQVVEGLVRMSALLQDAASRYSTTDGTGAAGISGVGL
;
A
#
# COMPACT_ATOMS: atom_id res chain seq x y z
N MET A 1 -13.16 -13.24 -26.79
CA MET A 1 -12.98 -11.82 -26.39
C MET A 1 -12.75 -11.83 -24.88
N ALA A 2 -11.61 -11.32 -24.41
CA ALA A 2 -11.37 -11.19 -22.96
C ALA A 2 -12.32 -10.11 -22.38
N ASN A 3 -12.91 -10.38 -21.23
CA ASN A 3 -13.85 -9.46 -20.58
C ASN A 3 -13.08 -8.46 -19.71
N LEU A 4 -12.76 -7.28 -20.25
CA LEU A 4 -12.03 -6.21 -19.56
C LEU A 4 -12.69 -5.78 -18.25
N GLY A 5 -14.03 -5.88 -18.13
CA GLY A 5 -14.75 -5.56 -16.91
C GLY A 5 -14.45 -6.49 -15.72
N VAL A 6 -14.13 -7.76 -15.98
CA VAL A 6 -13.72 -8.70 -14.92
C VAL A 6 -12.29 -8.40 -14.47
N GLU A 7 -11.39 -8.14 -15.41
CA GLU A 7 -9.98 -7.80 -15.10
C GLU A 7 -9.87 -6.49 -14.29
N THR A 8 -10.66 -5.46 -14.62
CA THR A 8 -10.67 -4.22 -13.84
C THR A 8 -11.18 -4.44 -12.41
N SER A 9 -12.21 -5.27 -12.22
CA SER A 9 -12.71 -5.59 -10.88
C SER A 9 -11.68 -6.33 -10.02
N ALA A 10 -10.87 -7.21 -10.63
CA ALA A 10 -9.78 -7.89 -9.94
C ALA A 10 -8.66 -6.91 -9.54
N LEU A 11 -8.31 -5.95 -10.42
CA LEU A 11 -7.31 -4.92 -10.10
C LEU A 11 -7.74 -4.04 -8.92
N VAL A 12 -9.02 -3.64 -8.88
CA VAL A 12 -9.58 -2.88 -7.76
C VAL A 12 -9.53 -3.68 -6.47
N ALA A 13 -9.95 -4.96 -6.50
CA ALA A 13 -9.94 -5.81 -5.31
C ALA A 13 -8.53 -5.98 -4.71
N VAL A 14 -7.51 -6.21 -5.55
CA VAL A 14 -6.12 -6.31 -5.09
C VAL A 14 -5.62 -4.97 -4.56
N ALA A 15 -6.00 -3.84 -5.18
CA ALA A 15 -5.63 -2.53 -4.67
C ALA A 15 -6.18 -2.27 -3.27
N ASP A 16 -7.45 -2.61 -3.03
CA ASP A 16 -8.09 -2.47 -1.72
C ASP A 16 -7.44 -3.39 -0.66
N GLU A 17 -7.06 -4.61 -1.05
CA GLU A 17 -6.31 -5.52 -0.18
C GLU A 17 -4.95 -4.94 0.22
N LEU A 18 -4.19 -4.41 -0.74
CA LEU A 18 -2.88 -3.80 -0.46
C LEU A 18 -3.00 -2.57 0.45
N ASP A 19 -4.03 -1.75 0.26
CA ASP A 19 -4.26 -0.59 1.12
C ASP A 19 -4.65 -1.01 2.55
N SER A 20 -5.50 -2.03 2.70
CA SER A 20 -5.84 -2.61 4.00
C SER A 20 -4.61 -3.15 4.72
N VAL A 21 -3.75 -3.90 4.02
CA VAL A 21 -2.48 -4.40 4.57
C VAL A 21 -1.57 -3.23 4.97
N ALA A 22 -1.47 -2.18 4.15
CA ALA A 22 -0.66 -1.01 4.47
C ALA A 22 -1.15 -0.27 5.73
N GLN A 23 -2.47 -0.11 5.90
CA GLN A 23 -3.08 0.49 7.09
C GLN A 23 -2.82 -0.34 8.35
N GLY A 24 -2.97 -1.66 8.24
CA GLY A 24 -2.67 -2.59 9.33
C GLY A 24 -1.20 -2.51 9.74
N LEU A 25 -0.28 -2.55 8.77
CA LEU A 25 1.15 -2.44 9.02
C LEU A 25 1.52 -1.10 9.66
N ARG A 26 1.00 0.03 9.14
CA ARG A 26 1.23 1.36 9.72
C ARG A 26 0.79 1.43 11.19
N SER A 27 -0.37 0.86 11.50
CA SER A 27 -0.89 0.81 12.86
C SER A 27 0.01 -0.03 13.77
N GLY A 28 0.46 -1.20 13.30
CA GLY A 28 1.38 -2.07 14.04
C GLY A 28 2.73 -1.41 14.30
N VAL A 29 3.32 -0.78 13.29
CA VAL A 29 4.61 -0.07 13.41
C VAL A 29 4.50 1.07 14.41
N SER A 30 3.44 1.87 14.37
CA SER A 30 3.23 2.95 15.33
C SER A 30 3.04 2.45 16.77
N SER A 31 2.32 1.35 16.97
CA SER A 31 2.19 0.75 18.30
C SER A 31 3.54 0.29 18.85
N LEU A 32 4.34 -0.40 18.04
CA LEU A 32 5.66 -0.86 18.46
C LEU A 32 6.63 0.31 18.73
N ASP A 33 6.57 1.38 17.93
CA ASP A 33 7.39 2.58 18.15
C ASP A 33 7.08 3.26 19.50
N ASN A 34 5.80 3.31 19.87
CA ASN A 34 5.39 3.79 21.19
C ASN A 34 5.90 2.89 22.33
N GLU A 35 5.81 1.56 22.17
CA GLU A 35 6.31 0.60 23.16
C GLU A 35 7.83 0.72 23.35
N VAL A 36 8.59 0.80 22.26
CA VAL A 36 10.05 0.93 22.31
C VAL A 36 10.47 2.29 22.88
N SER A 37 9.81 3.37 22.47
CA SER A 37 10.05 4.72 23.02
C SER A 37 9.80 4.76 24.53
N SER A 38 8.73 4.09 25.00
CA SER A 38 8.44 3.95 26.43
C SER A 38 9.53 3.16 27.16
N LEU A 39 9.96 2.02 26.60
CA LEU A 39 11.01 1.18 27.20
C LEU A 39 12.34 1.94 27.35
N LEU A 40 12.76 2.65 26.30
CA LEU A 40 13.99 3.45 26.28
C LEU A 40 13.89 4.69 27.18
N GLY A 41 12.68 5.25 27.35
CA GLY A 41 12.44 6.42 28.21
C GLY A 41 12.22 6.12 29.69
N SER A 42 11.84 4.88 30.05
CA SER A 42 11.39 4.52 31.41
C SER A 42 12.46 3.89 32.30
N GLY A 43 13.65 3.60 31.77
CA GLY A 43 14.77 3.16 32.61
C GLY A 43 15.78 2.22 31.96
N TRP A 44 15.51 1.72 30.75
CA TRP A 44 16.52 0.96 30.03
C TRP A 44 17.58 1.89 29.43
N SER A 45 18.81 1.78 29.92
CA SER A 45 19.93 2.66 29.54
C SER A 45 21.26 1.91 29.47
N GLY A 46 22.29 2.58 28.96
CA GLY A 46 23.62 2.01 28.75
C GLY A 46 23.85 1.53 27.31
N GLU A 47 25.01 0.92 27.07
CA GLU A 47 25.49 0.57 25.73
C GLU A 47 24.51 -0.34 24.96
N ALA A 48 23.90 -1.31 25.63
CA ALA A 48 22.90 -2.19 25.02
C ALA A 48 21.64 -1.45 24.56
N ALA A 49 21.18 -0.46 25.35
CA ALA A 49 20.02 0.36 24.98
C ALA A 49 20.36 1.25 23.77
N SER A 50 21.57 1.82 23.73
CA SER A 50 22.04 2.59 22.57
C SER A 50 22.16 1.74 21.31
N ALA A 51 22.78 0.55 21.40
CA ALA A 51 22.88 -0.38 20.27
C ALA A 51 21.50 -0.80 19.75
N TYR A 52 20.56 -1.09 20.66
CA TYR A 52 19.19 -1.41 20.28
C TYR A 52 18.47 -0.25 19.60
N SER A 53 18.62 0.98 20.11
CA SER A 53 18.00 2.17 19.51
C SER A 53 18.44 2.39 18.06
N GLY A 54 19.72 2.11 17.74
CA GLY A 54 20.24 2.19 16.38
C GLY A 54 19.58 1.19 15.43
N VAL A 55 19.54 -0.09 15.82
CA VAL A 55 18.89 -1.13 14.99
C VAL A 55 17.37 -0.96 14.93
N TRP A 56 16.75 -0.41 15.98
CA TRP A 56 15.33 -0.05 15.99
C TRP A 56 15.01 1.02 14.95
N GLN A 57 15.82 2.07 14.89
CA GLN A 57 15.64 3.14 13.91
C GLN A 57 15.72 2.62 12.47
N GLU A 58 16.71 1.76 12.17
CA GLU A 58 16.85 1.14 10.85
C GLU A 58 15.64 0.25 10.51
N TRP A 59 15.19 -0.57 11.46
CA TRP A 59 14.00 -1.39 11.29
C TRP A 59 12.74 -0.54 11.05
N HIS A 60 12.55 0.53 11.83
CA HIS A 60 11.38 1.40 11.73
C HIS A 60 11.33 2.09 10.36
N GLU A 61 12.48 2.61 9.89
CA GLU A 61 12.62 3.19 8.55
C GLU A 61 12.27 2.17 7.45
N GLY A 62 12.83 0.95 7.53
CA GLY A 62 12.51 -0.11 6.58
C GLY A 62 11.02 -0.48 6.58
N ALA A 63 10.38 -0.50 7.75
CA ALA A 63 8.95 -0.77 7.87
C ALA A 63 8.09 0.34 7.21
N HIS A 64 8.48 1.61 7.34
CA HIS A 64 7.84 2.71 6.61
C HIS A 64 7.97 2.56 5.10
N GLN A 65 9.14 2.18 4.60
CA GLN A 65 9.35 1.94 3.17
C GLN A 65 8.44 0.83 2.62
N VAL A 66 8.20 -0.23 3.40
CA VAL A 66 7.23 -1.29 3.03
C VAL A 66 5.82 -0.73 2.96
N VAL A 67 5.38 0.06 3.94
CA VAL A 67 4.06 0.71 3.93
C VAL A 67 3.90 1.61 2.70
N GLU A 68 4.89 2.44 2.40
CA GLU A 68 4.88 3.32 1.22
C GLU A 68 4.83 2.53 -0.08
N GLY A 69 5.58 1.43 -0.18
CA GLY A 69 5.55 0.53 -1.32
C GLY A 69 4.17 -0.06 -1.57
N LEU A 70 3.50 -0.55 -0.51
CA LEU A 70 2.14 -1.10 -0.59
C LEU A 70 1.11 -0.05 -1.05
N VAL A 71 1.14 1.15 -0.45
CA VAL A 71 0.27 2.27 -0.84
C VAL A 71 0.50 2.65 -2.31
N ARG A 72 1.76 2.70 -2.74
CA ARG A 72 2.10 3.00 -4.14
C ARG A 72 1.58 1.93 -5.10
N MET A 73 1.72 0.66 -4.75
CA MET A 73 1.20 -0.45 -5.57
C MET A 73 -0.33 -0.40 -5.66
N SER A 74 -1.02 -0.14 -4.55
CA SER A 74 -2.48 0.06 -4.56
C SER A 74 -2.89 1.19 -5.50
N ALA A 75 -2.24 2.36 -5.42
CA ALA A 75 -2.53 3.49 -6.30
C ALA A 75 -2.30 3.18 -7.79
N LEU A 76 -1.22 2.45 -8.12
CA LEU A 76 -0.93 2.04 -9.50
C LEU A 76 -1.98 1.07 -10.05
N LEU A 77 -2.49 0.14 -9.23
CA LEU A 77 -3.55 -0.78 -9.64
C LEU A 77 -4.88 -0.07 -9.85
N GLN A 78 -5.22 0.91 -9.01
CA GLN A 78 -6.42 1.75 -9.17
C GLN A 78 -6.35 2.59 -10.45
N ASP A 79 -5.20 3.20 -10.73
CA ASP A 79 -4.97 3.95 -11.98
C ASP A 79 -5.07 3.03 -13.21
N ALA A 80 -4.50 1.83 -13.15
CA ALA A 80 -4.64 0.84 -14.22
C ALA A 80 -6.11 0.45 -14.47
N ALA A 81 -6.88 0.17 -13.41
CA ALA A 81 -8.30 -0.16 -13.51
C ALA A 81 -9.11 0.98 -14.17
N SER A 82 -8.83 2.24 -13.78
CA SER A 82 -9.48 3.42 -14.35
C SER A 82 -9.19 3.60 -15.85
N ARG A 83 -7.94 3.40 -16.26
CA ARG A 83 -7.53 3.50 -17.67
C ARG A 83 -8.18 2.43 -18.55
N TYR A 84 -8.26 1.19 -18.05
CA TYR A 84 -8.92 0.11 -18.78
C TYR A 84 -10.43 0.34 -18.93
N SER A 85 -11.11 0.81 -17.86
CA SER A 85 -12.52 1.17 -17.91
C SER A 85 -12.81 2.29 -18.92
N THR A 86 -11.98 3.33 -18.94
CA THR A 86 -12.11 4.46 -19.88
C THR A 86 -11.90 4.03 -21.34
N THR A 87 -10.89 3.17 -21.57
CA THR A 87 -10.58 2.64 -22.91
C THR A 87 -11.72 1.79 -23.44
N ASP A 88 -12.30 0.93 -22.60
CA ASP A 88 -13.44 0.09 -22.97
C ASP A 88 -14.68 0.94 -23.32
N GLY A 89 -15.02 1.94 -22.50
CA GLY A 89 -16.13 2.85 -22.77
C GLY A 89 -15.98 3.66 -24.05
N THR A 90 -14.75 4.16 -24.33
CA THR A 90 -14.46 4.91 -25.57
C THR A 90 -14.54 4.00 -26.80
N GLY A 91 -14.03 2.77 -26.71
CA GLY A 91 -14.13 1.78 -27.78
C GLY A 91 -15.57 1.39 -28.08
N ALA A 92 -16.38 1.15 -27.04
CA ALA A 92 -17.80 0.86 -27.19
C ALA A 92 -18.56 2.02 -27.85
N ALA A 93 -18.31 3.26 -27.42
CA ALA A 93 -18.91 4.46 -28.02
C ALA A 93 -18.51 4.68 -29.49
N GLY A 94 -17.25 4.39 -29.84
CA GLY A 94 -16.76 4.45 -31.21
C GLY A 94 -17.39 3.38 -32.12
N ILE A 95 -17.57 2.16 -31.61
CA ILE A 95 -18.26 1.09 -32.34
C ILE A 95 -19.74 1.43 -32.54
N SER A 96 -20.43 1.94 -31.52
CA SER A 96 -21.81 2.40 -31.65
C SER A 96 -21.96 3.62 -32.57
N GLY A 97 -20.90 4.42 -32.73
CA GLY A 97 -20.90 5.59 -33.61
C GLY A 97 -20.58 5.28 -35.09
N VAL A 98 -19.94 4.14 -35.37
CA VAL A 98 -19.53 3.74 -36.73
C VAL A 98 -20.42 2.61 -37.30
N GLY A 99 -21.14 1.87 -36.47
CA GLY A 99 -22.10 0.87 -36.91
C GLY A 99 -23.55 1.40 -36.93
N LEU A 100 -24.11 1.53 -38.15
CA LEU A 100 -25.54 1.42 -38.54
C LEU A 100 -26.60 2.18 -37.71
#